data_AF-A0A399EA81-F1
#
_entry.id   AF-A0A399EA81-F1
#
_cell.length_a   1.000
_cell.length_b   1.000
_cell.length_c   1.000
_cell.angle_alpha   90.00
_cell.angle_beta   90.00
_cell.angle_gamma   90.00
#
_symmetry.space_group_name_H-M   'P 1'
#
loop_
_entity.id
_entity.type
_entity.pdbx_description
1 polymer ?
#
loop_
_entity_poly.entity_id
_entity_poly.type
_entity_poly.pdbx_seq_one_letter_code
_entity_poly.pdbx_strand_id
1 'polypeptide(L)'
;MIPAIFSDPPGDDHGLGYAYPTAPLFAEAGFADLRGFEALQRGEKLVLRVRLQRYPNPLGAPHGFSLATVAIYLHTGPGGTEELPGAGFKTPAGQGWSHAYLITGWLAEEHRPDGSRQPVSLSRQGDWLELTSSLPPGDYGYYVAAGLYDPFTPWHFRPVRPGGGPWVLNGPSEAPRAVDVLHPQQAQAYQSGVLPPLRAAQNRTPWALLSAGLGLLFVLLAFRFPRR
;
A
#
# COMPACT_ATOMS: atom_id res chain seq x y z
N MET A 1 4.05 18.34 3.30
CA MET A 1 4.39 17.10 2.57
C MET A 1 3.96 17.23 1.12
N ILE A 2 4.58 16.52 0.18
CA ILE A 2 4.03 16.36 -1.18
C ILE A 2 2.93 15.29 -1.11
N PRO A 3 1.72 15.52 -1.67
CA PRO A 3 0.70 14.48 -1.69
C PRO A 3 1.21 13.28 -2.50
N ALA A 4 1.07 12.08 -1.94
CA ALA A 4 1.40 10.86 -2.64
C ALA A 4 0.10 10.32 -3.26
N ILE A 5 0.02 10.23 -4.58
CA ILE A 5 -1.17 9.78 -5.31
C ILE A 5 -0.74 8.67 -6.25
N PHE A 6 -1.36 7.51 -6.13
CA PHE A 6 -1.04 6.32 -6.91
C PHE A 6 -2.32 5.66 -7.41
N SER A 7 -2.24 5.10 -8.61
CA SER A 7 -3.29 4.30 -9.24
C SER A 7 -2.81 2.88 -9.44
N ASP A 8 -3.70 1.91 -9.28
CA ASP A 8 -3.45 0.52 -9.69
C ASP A 8 -4.18 0.16 -10.98
N PRO A 9 -3.66 -0.78 -11.77
CA PRO A 9 -4.40 -1.46 -12.85
C PRO A 9 -5.62 -2.22 -12.32
N PRO A 10 -6.69 -2.42 -13.12
CA PRO A 10 -7.81 -3.25 -12.70
C PRO A 10 -7.53 -4.73 -12.98
N GLY A 11 -8.06 -5.62 -12.13
CA GLY A 11 -8.06 -7.06 -12.34
C GLY A 11 -6.74 -7.76 -12.05
N ASP A 12 -5.85 -7.16 -11.28
CA ASP A 12 -4.57 -7.71 -10.81
C ASP A 12 -4.61 -8.26 -9.38
N ASP A 13 -5.81 -8.47 -8.83
CA ASP A 13 -6.07 -9.07 -7.52
C ASP A 13 -5.89 -10.58 -7.45
N HIS A 14 -4.87 -11.09 -8.14
CA HIS A 14 -4.57 -12.50 -8.28
C HIS A 14 -3.10 -12.85 -8.03
N GLY A 15 -2.32 -11.99 -7.39
CA GLY A 15 -0.91 -12.25 -7.05
C GLY A 15 -0.12 -12.88 -8.21
N LEU A 16 0.47 -14.06 -7.99
CA LEU A 16 1.10 -14.87 -9.07
C LEU A 16 0.20 -16.01 -9.57
N GLY A 17 -1.04 -15.69 -9.92
CA GLY A 17 -2.01 -16.66 -10.44
C GLY A 17 -2.83 -17.35 -9.35
N TYR A 18 -3.14 -16.62 -8.28
CA TYR A 18 -4.02 -17.09 -7.22
C TYR A 18 -5.43 -17.27 -7.76
N ALA A 19 -6.13 -18.28 -7.25
CA ALA A 19 -7.57 -18.42 -7.44
C ALA A 19 -8.32 -18.14 -6.14
N TYR A 20 -9.43 -17.43 -6.27
CA TYR A 20 -10.35 -17.13 -5.17
C TYR A 20 -10.90 -18.42 -4.54
N PRO A 21 -11.32 -18.37 -3.25
CA PRO A 21 -11.95 -19.52 -2.60
C PRO A 21 -13.21 -19.98 -3.33
N THR A 22 -13.54 -21.26 -3.25
CA THR A 22 -14.66 -21.83 -4.02
C THR A 22 -16.04 -21.69 -3.36
N ALA A 23 -16.13 -21.15 -2.14
CA ALA A 23 -17.42 -20.92 -1.52
C ALA A 23 -18.26 -19.92 -2.34
N PRO A 24 -19.59 -20.06 -2.40
CA PRO A 24 -20.46 -19.19 -3.19
C PRO A 24 -20.32 -17.69 -2.87
N LEU A 25 -19.88 -17.36 -1.66
CA LEU A 25 -19.58 -16.00 -1.23
C LEU A 25 -18.51 -15.31 -2.11
N PHE A 26 -17.63 -16.11 -2.72
CA PHE A 26 -16.52 -15.69 -3.57
C PHE A 26 -16.73 -16.11 -5.03
N ALA A 27 -17.98 -16.27 -5.47
CA ALA A 27 -18.31 -16.60 -6.86
C ALA A 27 -17.89 -15.49 -7.85
N GLU A 28 -17.72 -14.27 -7.36
CA GLU A 28 -17.19 -13.14 -8.11
C GLU A 28 -15.80 -12.76 -7.56
N ALA A 29 -15.00 -12.06 -8.37
CA ALA A 29 -13.68 -11.54 -8.00
C ALA A 29 -13.69 -9.99 -7.91
N GLY A 30 -12.52 -9.40 -7.69
CA GLY A 30 -12.34 -7.95 -7.64
C GLY A 30 -12.64 -7.32 -6.29
N PHE A 31 -12.83 -8.11 -5.23
CA PHE A 31 -13.18 -7.56 -3.91
C PHE A 31 -12.00 -6.84 -3.25
N ALA A 32 -10.80 -7.34 -3.50
CA ALA A 32 -9.56 -6.85 -2.96
C ALA A 32 -8.62 -6.30 -4.07
N ASP A 33 -9.21 -5.88 -5.20
CA ASP A 33 -8.56 -5.16 -6.30
C ASP A 33 -8.43 -3.69 -5.94
N LEU A 34 -7.20 -3.24 -5.73
CA LEU A 34 -6.83 -1.87 -5.42
C LEU A 34 -6.99 -1.01 -6.68
N ARG A 35 -7.55 0.18 -6.53
CA ARG A 35 -7.73 1.14 -7.64
C ARG A 35 -7.04 2.46 -7.40
N GLY A 36 -6.46 2.63 -6.22
CA GLY A 36 -5.69 3.80 -5.88
C GLY A 36 -5.46 3.98 -4.39
N PHE A 37 -4.45 4.78 -4.11
CA PHE A 37 -4.04 5.17 -2.77
C PHE A 37 -3.63 6.63 -2.79
N GLU A 38 -4.00 7.35 -1.73
CA GLU A 38 -3.59 8.73 -1.51
C GLU A 38 -3.10 8.94 -0.08
N ALA A 39 -2.01 9.67 0.05
CA ALA A 39 -1.54 10.23 1.31
C ALA A 39 -1.55 11.76 1.20
N LEU A 40 -2.46 12.40 1.95
CA LEU A 40 -2.77 13.81 1.86
C LEU A 40 -2.49 14.52 3.18
N GLN A 41 -2.22 15.81 3.10
CA GLN A 41 -2.18 16.70 4.27
C GLN A 41 -3.56 17.34 4.47
N ARG A 42 -4.13 17.20 5.67
CA ARG A 42 -5.31 17.95 6.11
C ARG A 42 -5.02 18.61 7.45
N GLY A 43 -4.74 19.91 7.41
CA GLY A 43 -4.23 20.64 8.57
C GLY A 43 -2.87 20.07 9.02
N GLU A 44 -2.79 19.69 10.29
CA GLU A 44 -1.61 19.10 10.93
C GLU A 44 -1.62 17.57 10.93
N LYS A 45 -2.56 16.93 10.22
CA LYS A 45 -2.69 15.47 10.19
C LYS A 45 -2.46 14.89 8.81
N LEU A 46 -1.87 13.70 8.80
CA LEU A 46 -1.85 12.82 7.63
C LEU A 46 -3.23 12.17 7.44
N VAL A 47 -3.75 12.24 6.22
CA VAL A 47 -4.96 11.53 5.80
C VAL A 47 -4.57 10.48 4.78
N LEU A 48 -4.99 9.25 5.02
CA LEU A 48 -4.76 8.12 4.13
C LEU A 48 -6.07 7.72 3.48
N ARG A 49 -6.07 7.56 2.17
CA ARG A 49 -7.22 7.12 1.39
C ARG A 49 -6.85 5.91 0.56
N VAL A 50 -7.71 4.91 0.55
CA VAL A 50 -7.57 3.74 -0.31
C VAL A 50 -8.89 3.45 -1.02
N ARG A 51 -8.80 3.05 -2.28
CA ARG A 51 -9.96 2.68 -3.09
C ARG A 51 -9.80 1.25 -3.60
N LEU A 52 -10.89 0.49 -3.53
CA LEU A 52 -11.02 -0.84 -4.11
C LEU A 52 -11.97 -0.78 -5.31
N GLN A 53 -11.93 -1.80 -6.17
CA GLN A 53 -12.78 -1.89 -7.36
C GLN A 53 -14.26 -1.92 -6.99
N ARG A 54 -14.60 -2.56 -5.87
CA ARG A 54 -15.97 -2.74 -5.40
C ARG A 54 -16.00 -3.05 -3.91
N TYR A 55 -17.18 -2.83 -3.33
CA TYR A 55 -17.43 -2.92 -1.88
C TYR A 55 -18.63 -3.82 -1.58
N PRO A 56 -18.62 -5.11 -1.96
CA PRO A 56 -19.73 -6.00 -1.63
C PRO A 56 -19.82 -6.17 -0.10
N ASN A 57 -21.04 -6.15 0.41
CA ASN A 57 -21.32 -6.29 1.83
C ASN A 57 -22.35 -7.39 2.16
N PRO A 58 -22.19 -8.63 1.65
CA PRO A 58 -23.13 -9.71 1.94
C PRO A 58 -23.20 -10.09 3.43
N LEU A 59 -22.19 -9.73 4.23
CA LEU A 59 -22.16 -10.02 5.68
C LEU A 59 -22.60 -8.84 6.55
N GLY A 60 -23.09 -7.74 5.96
CA GLY A 60 -23.69 -6.62 6.70
C GLY A 60 -22.72 -5.88 7.62
N ALA A 61 -21.43 -5.80 7.25
CA ALA A 61 -20.42 -5.13 8.04
C ALA A 61 -20.63 -3.59 8.06
N PRO A 62 -20.35 -2.92 9.19
CA PRO A 62 -20.72 -1.52 9.41
C PRO A 62 -20.02 -0.52 8.48
N HIS A 63 -18.83 -0.82 7.97
CA HIS A 63 -18.11 0.06 7.04
C HIS A 63 -18.53 -0.11 5.57
N GLY A 64 -19.55 -0.93 5.29
CA GLY A 64 -20.17 -1.00 3.97
C GLY A 64 -19.49 -1.94 2.97
N PHE A 65 -18.59 -2.81 3.43
CA PHE A 65 -17.99 -3.91 2.67
C PHE A 65 -17.60 -5.04 3.62
N SER A 66 -17.56 -6.30 3.19
CA SER A 66 -17.31 -7.41 4.11
C SER A 66 -16.33 -8.48 3.65
N LEU A 67 -15.82 -8.39 2.41
CA LEU A 67 -15.02 -9.46 1.81
C LEU A 67 -13.53 -9.14 1.70
N ALA A 68 -13.14 -7.88 1.93
CA ALA A 68 -11.77 -7.42 1.80
C ALA A 68 -11.17 -7.01 3.15
N THR A 69 -9.85 -7.11 3.25
CA THR A 69 -9.02 -6.48 4.26
C THR A 69 -7.94 -5.67 3.53
N VAL A 70 -7.57 -4.51 4.06
CA VAL A 70 -6.51 -3.67 3.51
C VAL A 70 -5.55 -3.31 4.63
N ALA A 71 -4.26 -3.44 4.37
CA ALA A 71 -3.21 -2.99 5.27
C ALA A 71 -2.33 -1.93 4.58
N ILE A 72 -2.14 -0.81 5.27
CA ILE A 72 -1.29 0.30 4.83
C ILE A 72 -0.15 0.45 5.84
N TYR A 73 1.06 0.05 5.49
CA TYR A 73 2.23 0.15 6.35
C TYR A 73 3.05 1.38 5.98
N LEU A 74 3.51 2.12 6.99
CA LEU A 74 4.27 3.34 6.84
C LEU A 74 5.68 3.12 7.39
N HIS A 75 6.66 3.35 6.53
CA HIS A 75 8.04 3.56 6.92
C HIS A 75 8.26 5.05 7.15
N THR A 76 8.44 5.43 8.42
CA THR A 76 8.54 6.83 8.84
C THR A 76 9.97 7.33 9.07
N GLY A 77 10.95 6.42 9.12
CA GLY A 77 12.36 6.72 9.32
C GLY A 77 13.19 5.44 9.47
N PRO A 78 14.51 5.56 9.73
CA PRO A 78 15.40 4.41 9.88
C PRO A 78 14.94 3.41 10.94
N GLY A 79 15.12 2.12 10.67
CA GLY A 79 14.69 1.03 11.55
C GLY A 79 13.31 0.48 11.17
N GLY A 80 12.52 0.10 12.19
CA GLY A 80 11.21 -0.53 12.01
C GLY A 80 11.26 -2.06 11.89
N THR A 81 10.09 -2.66 11.65
CA THR A 81 9.94 -4.11 11.43
C THR A 81 9.91 -4.40 9.94
N GLU A 82 10.69 -5.38 9.49
CA GLU A 82 10.80 -5.69 8.05
C GLU A 82 9.73 -6.67 7.57
N GLU A 83 9.13 -7.47 8.45
CA GLU A 83 8.00 -8.33 8.08
C GLU A 83 6.73 -7.48 7.97
N LEU A 84 5.96 -7.64 6.89
CA LEU A 84 4.64 -7.03 6.67
C LEU A 84 3.55 -8.03 7.12
N PRO A 85 3.16 -8.03 8.40
CA PRO A 85 2.27 -9.04 8.97
C PRO A 85 0.88 -9.00 8.33
N GLY A 86 0.29 -10.16 8.08
CA GLY A 86 -0.97 -10.25 7.34
C GLY A 86 -0.72 -10.34 5.84
N ALA A 87 -0.16 -9.28 5.23
CA ALA A 87 0.13 -9.24 3.80
C ALA A 87 1.08 -10.38 3.35
N GLY A 88 2.02 -10.77 4.21
CA GLY A 88 2.94 -11.90 3.96
C GLY A 88 4.12 -11.54 3.05
N PHE A 89 4.53 -10.28 3.10
CA PHE A 89 5.71 -9.75 2.40
C PHE A 89 6.78 -9.29 3.41
N LYS A 90 7.98 -9.02 2.92
CA LYS A 90 9.03 -8.30 3.63
C LYS A 90 9.27 -6.94 3.00
N THR A 91 9.78 -6.00 3.77
CA THR A 91 10.34 -4.74 3.25
C THR A 91 11.77 -4.96 2.77
N PRO A 92 12.33 -4.05 1.96
CA PRO A 92 13.77 -3.99 1.77
C PRO A 92 14.49 -3.79 3.11
N ALA A 93 15.72 -4.29 3.21
CA ALA A 93 16.54 -4.15 4.40
C ALA A 93 16.70 -2.68 4.83
N GLY A 94 16.48 -2.40 6.11
CA GLY A 94 16.55 -1.05 6.68
C GLY A 94 15.38 -0.12 6.33
N GLN A 95 14.36 -0.62 5.63
CA GLN A 95 13.14 0.12 5.27
C GLN A 95 11.90 -0.42 5.97
N GLY A 96 12.06 -0.94 7.19
CA GLY A 96 10.97 -1.50 7.98
C GLY A 96 9.87 -0.50 8.29
N TRP A 97 8.66 -0.99 8.55
CA TRP A 97 7.53 -0.15 8.93
C TRP A 97 7.55 0.18 10.42
N SER A 98 6.90 1.29 10.79
CA SER A 98 6.75 1.73 12.18
C SER A 98 5.29 1.97 12.57
N HIS A 99 4.42 2.19 11.59
CA HIS A 99 2.98 2.31 11.76
C HIS A 99 2.28 1.48 10.69
N ALA A 100 1.16 0.85 11.01
CA ALA A 100 0.33 0.17 10.04
C ALA A 100 -1.13 0.47 10.31
N TYR A 101 -1.93 0.63 9.26
CA TYR A 101 -3.37 0.82 9.36
C TYR A 101 -4.05 -0.39 8.74
N LEU A 102 -4.77 -1.15 9.57
CA LEU A 102 -5.54 -2.30 9.16
C LEU A 102 -7.00 -1.90 9.03
N ILE A 103 -7.59 -2.14 7.86
CA ILE A 103 -8.93 -1.70 7.50
C ILE A 103 -9.74 -2.92 7.06
N THR A 104 -10.89 -3.12 7.66
CA THR A 104 -11.86 -4.17 7.30
C THR A 104 -13.26 -3.59 7.28
N GLY A 105 -14.24 -4.44 6.95
CA GLY A 105 -15.66 -4.09 7.10
C GLY A 105 -16.11 -3.76 8.52
N TRP A 106 -15.40 -4.25 9.53
CA TRP A 106 -15.81 -4.21 10.94
C TRP A 106 -14.97 -3.28 11.79
N LEU A 107 -13.71 -3.07 11.42
CA LEU A 107 -12.76 -2.29 12.18
C LEU A 107 -11.81 -1.52 11.27
N ALA A 108 -11.28 -0.43 11.83
CA ALA A 108 -10.08 0.22 11.35
C ALA A 108 -9.19 0.53 12.54
N GLU A 109 -7.94 0.08 12.50
CA GLU A 109 -7.00 0.18 13.62
C GLU A 109 -5.61 0.60 13.14
N GLU A 110 -4.94 1.42 13.94
CA GLU A 110 -3.49 1.61 13.89
C GLU A 110 -2.80 0.50 14.69
N HIS A 111 -1.80 -0.14 14.09
CA HIS A 111 -0.94 -1.16 14.68
C HIS A 111 0.50 -0.63 14.71
N ARG A 112 1.24 -0.98 15.76
CA ARG A 112 2.67 -0.68 15.90
C ARG A 112 3.50 -1.95 16.12
N PRO A 113 4.82 -1.92 15.85
CA PRO A 113 5.73 -3.05 16.05
C PRO A 113 5.75 -3.63 17.47
N ASP A 114 5.45 -2.82 18.48
CA ASP A 114 5.37 -3.25 19.89
C ASP A 114 4.10 -4.06 20.21
N GLY A 115 3.23 -4.26 19.22
CA GLY A 115 1.96 -4.96 19.36
C GLY A 115 0.80 -4.07 19.82
N SER A 116 1.02 -2.78 20.07
CA SER A 116 -0.05 -1.85 20.41
C SER A 116 -1.02 -1.65 19.24
N ARG A 117 -2.31 -1.54 19.59
CA ARG A 117 -3.42 -1.36 18.65
C ARG A 117 -4.33 -0.25 19.14
N GLN A 118 -4.74 0.63 18.23
CA GLN A 118 -5.63 1.74 18.55
C GLN A 118 -6.68 1.91 17.45
N PRO A 119 -7.98 1.99 17.79
CA PRO A 119 -9.01 2.28 16.80
C PRO A 119 -8.74 3.61 16.08
N VAL A 120 -8.96 3.64 14.77
CA VAL A 120 -8.94 4.85 13.96
C VAL A 120 -10.29 5.06 13.29
N SER A 121 -10.68 6.32 13.10
CA SER A 121 -11.92 6.64 12.39
C SER A 121 -11.77 6.34 10.91
N LEU A 122 -12.66 5.51 10.39
CA LEU A 122 -12.82 5.23 8.96
C LEU A 122 -14.11 5.86 8.46
N SER A 123 -14.02 6.58 7.36
CA SER A 123 -15.18 7.15 6.67
C SER A 123 -15.11 6.80 5.18
N ARG A 124 -16.26 6.74 4.53
CA ARG A 124 -16.34 6.53 3.09
C ARG A 124 -16.69 7.86 2.41
N GLN A 125 -15.82 8.32 1.51
CA GLN A 125 -15.96 9.55 0.73
C GLN A 125 -16.04 9.19 -0.76
N GLY A 126 -17.25 8.99 -1.26
CA GLY A 126 -17.48 8.37 -2.57
C GLY A 126 -16.96 6.93 -2.60
N ASP A 127 -16.01 6.66 -3.48
CA ASP A 127 -15.36 5.35 -3.58
C ASP A 127 -14.11 5.22 -2.69
N TRP A 128 -13.75 6.26 -1.93
CA TRP A 128 -12.56 6.22 -1.10
C TRP A 128 -12.89 5.84 0.34
N LEU A 129 -12.18 4.86 0.87
CA LEU A 129 -12.06 4.65 2.31
C LEU A 129 -11.00 5.63 2.84
N GLU A 130 -11.40 6.52 3.72
CA GLU A 130 -10.56 7.59 4.27
C GLU A 130 -10.40 7.42 5.78
N LEU A 131 -9.15 7.46 6.25
CA LEU A 131 -8.81 7.52 7.66
C LEU A 131 -7.88 8.70 7.94
N THR A 132 -8.00 9.25 9.14
CA THR A 132 -7.11 10.29 9.64
C THR A 132 -6.13 9.68 10.62
N SER A 133 -4.84 9.76 10.29
CA SER A 133 -3.75 9.23 11.09
C SER A 133 -3.42 10.17 12.26
N SER A 134 -2.79 9.60 13.30
CA SER A 134 -2.19 10.34 14.43
C SER A 134 -0.88 11.04 14.05
N LEU A 135 -0.25 10.63 12.94
CA LEU A 135 0.99 11.20 12.43
C LEU A 135 0.79 12.57 11.78
N PRO A 136 1.79 13.46 11.91
CA PRO A 136 1.84 14.68 11.12
C PRO A 136 2.07 14.37 9.62
N PRO A 137 1.80 15.33 8.74
CA PRO A 137 2.23 15.30 7.35
C PRO A 137 3.75 15.07 7.23
N GLY A 138 4.17 14.08 6.44
CA GLY A 138 5.58 13.74 6.27
C GLY A 138 5.89 12.98 4.98
N ASP A 139 7.17 12.88 4.65
CA ASP A 139 7.67 12.16 3.48
C ASP A 139 7.91 10.68 3.84
N TYR A 140 6.82 9.92 3.92
CA TYR A 140 6.85 8.51 4.32
C TYR A 140 7.01 7.55 3.13
N GLY A 141 7.46 6.33 3.41
CA GLY A 141 7.34 5.19 2.51
C GLY A 141 6.05 4.44 2.82
N TYR A 142 5.30 4.05 1.79
CA TYR A 142 4.01 3.37 1.92
C TYR A 142 4.06 1.99 1.29
N TYR A 143 3.59 0.98 2.04
CA TYR A 143 3.32 -0.35 1.53
C TYR A 143 1.81 -0.56 1.63
N VAL A 144 1.14 -0.80 0.51
CA VAL A 144 -0.32 -0.98 0.49
C VAL A 144 -0.62 -2.37 -0.04
N ALA A 145 -1.36 -3.14 0.74
CA ALA A 145 -1.69 -4.52 0.42
C ALA A 145 -3.18 -4.78 0.70
N ALA A 146 -3.83 -5.52 -0.20
CA ALA A 146 -5.21 -5.94 -0.05
C ALA A 146 -5.32 -7.47 -0.10
N GLY A 147 -6.25 -7.99 0.69
CA GLY A 147 -6.48 -9.42 0.82
C GLY A 147 -7.95 -9.71 1.03
N LEU A 148 -8.30 -11.00 0.98
CA LEU A 148 -9.64 -11.43 1.37
C LEU A 148 -9.75 -11.52 2.88
N TYR A 149 -10.84 -10.96 3.40
CA TYR A 149 -11.10 -10.93 4.82
C TYR A 149 -11.30 -12.33 5.40
N ASP A 150 -10.62 -12.61 6.51
CA ASP A 150 -10.81 -13.80 7.33
C ASP A 150 -10.73 -13.43 8.83
N PRO A 151 -11.85 -13.45 9.57
CA PRO A 151 -11.87 -13.04 10.98
C PRO A 151 -11.04 -13.95 11.88
N PHE A 152 -10.68 -15.16 11.43
CA PHE A 152 -9.96 -16.16 12.22
C PHE A 152 -8.44 -16.07 12.07
N THR A 153 -7.95 -15.17 11.22
CA THR A 153 -6.51 -14.98 11.01
C THR A 153 -6.01 -13.73 11.73
N PRO A 154 -4.77 -13.77 12.25
CA PRO A 154 -4.07 -12.53 12.61
C PRO A 154 -4.03 -11.60 11.39
N TRP A 155 -4.34 -10.32 11.60
CA TRP A 155 -4.41 -9.29 10.54
C TRP A 155 -5.50 -9.49 9.48
N HIS A 156 -6.37 -10.50 9.64
CA HIS A 156 -7.54 -10.72 8.80
C HIS A 156 -7.28 -11.07 7.33
N PHE A 157 -6.05 -11.47 6.97
CA PHE A 157 -5.73 -11.96 5.63
C PHE A 157 -5.94 -13.47 5.53
N ARG A 158 -6.88 -13.86 4.67
CA ARG A 158 -7.16 -15.26 4.32
C ARG A 158 -5.88 -15.97 3.85
N PRO A 159 -5.62 -17.21 4.30
CA PRO A 159 -4.42 -17.92 3.91
C PRO A 159 -4.45 -18.36 2.43
N VAL A 160 -3.26 -18.56 1.88
CA VAL A 160 -3.00 -19.16 0.56
C VAL A 160 -2.40 -20.55 0.76
N ARG A 161 -2.89 -21.55 0.02
CA ARG A 161 -2.33 -22.91 0.02
C ARG A 161 -2.47 -23.57 -1.36
N PRO A 162 -1.55 -24.46 -1.74
CA PRO A 162 -1.73 -25.30 -2.92
C PRO A 162 -3.04 -26.10 -2.86
N GLY A 163 -3.82 -26.05 -3.94
CA GLY A 163 -5.13 -26.69 -4.04
C GLY A 163 -6.29 -25.85 -3.51
N GLY A 164 -6.02 -24.80 -2.72
CA GLY A 164 -7.04 -23.89 -2.18
C GLY A 164 -8.15 -24.59 -1.39
N GLY A 165 -9.38 -24.10 -1.54
CA GLY A 165 -10.58 -24.71 -0.99
C GLY A 165 -11.75 -23.72 -0.88
N PRO A 166 -12.84 -24.10 -0.20
CA PRO A 166 -14.00 -23.21 -0.04
C PRO A 166 -13.68 -21.90 0.67
N TRP A 167 -12.67 -21.91 1.55
CA TRP A 167 -12.32 -20.79 2.43
C TRP A 167 -10.82 -20.46 2.37
N VAL A 168 -10.09 -20.95 1.37
CA VAL A 168 -8.63 -20.77 1.26
C VAL A 168 -8.32 -20.41 -0.18
N LEU A 169 -7.45 -19.41 -0.37
CA LEU A 169 -6.96 -19.03 -1.70
C LEU A 169 -6.12 -20.18 -2.26
N ASN A 170 -6.33 -20.53 -3.52
CA ASN A 170 -5.44 -21.46 -4.22
C ASN A 170 -4.22 -20.67 -4.72
N GLY A 171 -3.02 -21.13 -4.40
CA GLY A 171 -1.79 -20.53 -4.87
C GLY A 171 -0.56 -21.35 -4.44
N PRO A 172 0.65 -20.89 -4.77
CA PRO A 172 1.88 -21.56 -4.38
C PRO A 172 2.01 -21.70 -2.85
N SER A 173 2.81 -22.68 -2.41
CA SER A 173 3.15 -22.78 -0.99
C SER A 173 3.94 -21.56 -0.55
N GLU A 174 3.73 -21.10 0.68
CA GLU A 174 4.41 -19.94 1.27
C GLU A 174 4.22 -18.60 0.53
N ALA A 175 3.27 -18.55 -0.41
CA ALA A 175 2.99 -17.33 -1.14
C ALA A 175 2.42 -16.23 -0.20
N PRO A 176 2.71 -14.95 -0.46
CA PRO A 176 2.11 -13.85 0.28
C PRO A 176 0.58 -13.93 0.29
N ARG A 177 -0.06 -13.53 1.39
CA ARG A 177 -1.51 -13.67 1.56
C ARG A 177 -2.30 -12.52 0.94
N ALA A 178 -1.67 -11.38 0.72
CA ALA A 178 -2.30 -10.31 -0.04
C ALA A 178 -2.49 -10.79 -1.49
N VAL A 179 -3.71 -10.65 -1.99
CA VAL A 179 -4.04 -10.98 -3.38
C VAL A 179 -3.66 -9.85 -4.32
N ASP A 180 -3.50 -8.64 -3.77
CA ASP A 180 -3.10 -7.44 -4.48
C ASP A 180 -2.16 -6.58 -3.63
N VAL A 181 -1.19 -5.93 -4.26
CA VAL A 181 -0.30 -4.94 -3.65
C VAL A 181 -0.04 -3.79 -4.62
N LEU A 182 -0.14 -2.57 -4.13
CA LEU A 182 0.08 -1.38 -4.96
C LEU A 182 1.57 -1.20 -5.25
N HIS A 183 2.04 -1.65 -6.41
CA HIS A 183 3.42 -1.46 -6.83
C HIS A 183 3.58 -1.64 -8.35
N PRO A 184 4.33 -0.76 -9.06
CA PRO A 184 4.52 -0.89 -10.51
C PRO A 184 5.19 -2.20 -10.95
N GLN A 185 6.03 -2.78 -10.09
CA GLN A 185 6.67 -4.08 -10.32
C GLN A 185 6.08 -5.17 -9.42
N GLN A 186 4.75 -5.28 -9.39
CA GLN A 186 4.01 -6.22 -8.55
C GLN A 186 4.49 -7.67 -8.70
N ALA A 187 4.65 -8.16 -9.93
CA ALA A 187 5.13 -9.52 -10.20
C ALA A 187 6.49 -9.81 -9.56
N GLN A 188 7.42 -8.85 -9.60
CA GLN A 188 8.73 -8.98 -8.95
C GLN A 188 8.61 -9.00 -7.42
N ALA A 189 7.69 -8.22 -6.86
CA ALA A 189 7.43 -8.22 -5.42
C ALA A 189 6.93 -9.60 -4.96
N TYR A 190 5.95 -10.19 -5.65
CA TYR A 190 5.48 -11.53 -5.33
C TYR A 190 6.55 -12.61 -5.53
N GLN A 191 7.36 -12.53 -6.59
CA GLN A 191 8.42 -13.52 -6.85
C GLN A 191 9.53 -13.51 -5.79
N SER A 192 9.87 -12.32 -5.29
CA SER A 192 10.91 -12.15 -4.28
C SER A 192 10.39 -12.23 -2.83
N GLY A 193 9.08 -12.07 -2.64
CA GLY A 193 8.48 -11.85 -1.33
C GLY A 193 8.83 -10.50 -0.70
N VAL A 194 9.49 -9.60 -1.45
CA VAL A 194 9.91 -8.28 -0.98
C VAL A 194 9.09 -7.20 -1.68
N LEU A 195 8.37 -6.39 -0.91
CA LEU A 195 7.60 -5.26 -1.42
C LEU A 195 8.36 -3.96 -1.12
N PRO A 196 8.87 -3.23 -2.13
CA PRO A 196 9.48 -1.91 -1.93
C PRO A 196 8.44 -0.82 -1.59
N PRO A 197 8.82 0.25 -0.86
CA PRO A 197 7.88 1.28 -0.50
C PRO A 197 7.59 2.22 -1.67
N LEU A 198 6.33 2.59 -1.80
CA LEU A 198 5.92 3.74 -2.59
C LEU A 198 6.31 5.03 -1.87
N ARG A 199 6.83 5.99 -2.61
CA ARG A 199 7.12 7.33 -2.11
C ARG A 199 6.60 8.35 -3.11
N ALA A 200 6.08 9.47 -2.61
CA ALA A 200 5.73 10.59 -3.50
C ALA A 200 6.94 10.92 -4.37
N ALA A 201 6.74 10.99 -5.68
CA ALA A 201 7.82 11.34 -6.60
C ALA A 201 8.28 12.76 -6.28
N GLN A 202 9.41 12.90 -5.59
CA GLN A 202 10.12 14.17 -5.52
C GLN A 202 10.70 14.39 -6.91
N ASN A 203 10.13 15.32 -7.67
CA ASN A 203 10.69 15.77 -8.93
C ASN A 203 12.02 16.51 -8.61
N ARG A 204 13.10 15.76 -8.39
CA ARG A 204 14.44 16.27 -8.04
C ARG A 204 15.19 16.84 -9.25
N THR A 205 14.55 16.88 -10.41
CA THR A 205 15.14 17.21 -11.72
C THR A 205 15.04 18.67 -12.23
N PRO A 206 14.46 19.69 -11.54
CA PRO A 206 14.55 21.05 -12.08
C PRO A 206 15.93 21.69 -11.81
N TRP A 207 16.53 21.46 -10.64
CA TRP A 207 17.78 22.12 -10.26
C TRP A 207 19.01 21.56 -10.96
N ALA A 208 19.11 20.24 -11.16
CA ALA A 208 20.26 19.64 -11.83
C ALA A 208 20.41 20.08 -13.30
N LEU A 209 19.30 20.27 -14.02
CA LEU A 209 19.29 20.80 -15.38
C LEU A 209 19.60 22.30 -15.42
N LEU A 210 19.08 23.07 -14.45
CA LEU A 210 19.43 24.49 -14.29
C LEU A 210 20.92 24.68 -13.95
N SER A 211 21.49 23.84 -13.08
CA SER A 211 22.91 23.84 -12.74
C SER A 211 23.79 23.46 -13.93
N ALA A 212 23.39 22.44 -14.70
CA ALA A 212 24.09 22.05 -15.92
C ALA A 212 24.04 23.16 -16.98
N GLY A 213 22.89 23.82 -17.16
CA GLY A 213 22.74 24.97 -18.05
C GLY A 213 23.57 26.18 -17.64
N LEU A 214 23.59 26.53 -16.35
CA LEU A 214 24.43 27.60 -15.80
C LEU A 214 25.93 27.28 -15.92
N GLY A 215 26.33 26.04 -15.65
CA GLY A 215 27.72 25.60 -15.83
C GLY A 215 28.19 25.74 -17.28
N LEU A 216 27.34 25.36 -18.25
CA LEU A 216 27.65 25.48 -19.67
C LEU A 216 27.74 26.95 -20.11
N LEU A 217 26.90 27.83 -19.56
CA LEU A 217 26.97 29.27 -19.79
C LEU A 217 28.27 29.90 -19.24
N PHE A 218 28.69 29.51 -18.04
CA PHE A 218 29.95 29.99 -17.43
C PHE A 218 31.17 29.58 -18.25
N VAL A 219 31.20 28.35 -18.77
CA VAL A 219 32.27 27.89 -19.66
C VAL A 219 32.30 28.75 -20.93
N LEU A 220 31.16 28.97 -21.58
CA LEU A 220 31.08 29.78 -22.79
C LEU A 220 31.50 31.25 -22.57
N LEU A 221 31.15 31.84 -21.42
CA LEU A 221 31.54 33.20 -21.07
C LEU A 221 33.05 33.30 -20.75
N ALA A 222 33.63 32.30 -20.09
CA ALA A 222 35.06 32.25 -19.81
C ALA A 222 35.93 32.21 -21.08
N PHE A 223 35.44 31.60 -22.16
CA PHE A 223 36.12 31.58 -23.46
C PHE A 223 35.90 32.84 -24.31
N ARG A 224 34.95 33.72 -23.94
CA ARG A 224 34.60 34.92 -24.73
C ARG A 224 35.31 36.19 -24.28
N PHE A 225 35.99 36.18 -23.13
CA PHE A 225 36.82 37.28 -22.65
C PHE A 225 38.30 36.83 -22.54
N PRO A 226 39.11 36.98 -23.59
CA PRO A 226 40.55 36.80 -23.48
C PRO A 226 41.09 37.87 -22.53
N ARG A 227 41.80 37.45 -21.48
CA ARG A 227 42.54 38.36 -20.59
C ARG A 227 43.49 39.20 -21.44
N ARG A 228 43.27 40.52 -21.48
CA ARG A 228 44.27 41.49 -21.93
C ARG A 228 45.09 41.95 -20.75
#